data_AF-A0A918R2P1-F1
#
_entry.id   AF-A0A918R2P1-F1
#
_cell.length_a   1.000
_cell.length_b   1.000
_cell.length_c   1.000
_cell.angle_alpha   90.00
_cell.angle_beta   90.00
_cell.angle_gamma   90.00
#
_symmetry.space_group_name_H-M   'P 1'
#
loop_
_entity.id
_entity.type
_entity.pdbx_description
1 polymer ?
#
loop_
_entity_poly.entity_id
_entity_poly.type
_entity_poly.pdbx_seq_one_letter_code
_entity_poly.pdbx_strand_id
1 'polypeptide(L)'
;MRVPARVVAEEVRLTRKTLLALPGPASPTAPPVKLPDQPAYQQIMAVFAAADAPLRARAVCEAMDLEIAPSNVNNVRLKLKRPAERGILIEPEQGLFTKPQS
;
A
#
# COMPACT_ATOMS: atom_id res chain seq x y z
N MET A 1 45.52 25.54 -15.79
CA MET A 1 45.53 24.80 -14.51
C MET A 1 44.14 24.25 -14.26
N ARG A 2 44.04 22.92 -14.02
CA ARG A 2 43.03 22.14 -13.26
C ARG A 2 41.52 22.24 -13.59
N VAL A 3 40.96 21.10 -14.01
CA VAL A 3 39.53 20.68 -13.88
C VAL A 3 39.25 20.17 -12.45
N PRO A 4 38.06 19.68 -12.04
CA PRO A 4 36.64 19.92 -12.44
C PRO A 4 35.70 20.07 -11.20
N ALA A 5 34.39 20.32 -11.39
CA ALA A 5 33.30 19.65 -10.63
C ALA A 5 31.90 20.13 -11.05
N ARG A 6 30.99 19.17 -11.08
CA ARG A 6 29.61 19.14 -11.61
C ARG A 6 28.59 19.36 -10.50
N VAL A 7 27.74 20.39 -10.55
CA VAL A 7 26.39 20.52 -9.94
C VAL A 7 25.79 21.80 -10.58
N VAL A 8 24.50 22.07 -10.82
CA VAL A 8 23.25 21.83 -10.09
C VAL A 8 22.09 22.04 -11.09
N ALA A 9 21.05 21.20 -11.03
CA ALA A 9 19.76 21.48 -11.65
C ALA A 9 18.92 22.33 -10.69
N GLU A 10 18.70 23.57 -11.08
CA GLU A 10 17.91 24.63 -10.45
C GLU A 10 17.39 25.45 -11.64
N GLU A 11 16.18 25.99 -11.74
CA GLU A 11 15.06 26.16 -10.82
C GLU A 11 13.85 26.45 -11.74
N VAL A 12 12.67 25.91 -11.41
CA VAL A 12 11.43 26.06 -12.17
C VAL A 12 10.93 27.49 -12.13
N ARG A 13 10.78 28.13 -13.30
CA ARG A 13 9.90 29.31 -13.46
C ARG A 13 9.07 29.21 -14.73
N LEU A 14 7.86 28.68 -14.61
CA LEU A 14 6.85 28.82 -15.67
C LEU A 14 5.62 29.56 -15.13
N THR A 15 5.28 30.63 -15.83
CA THR A 15 4.35 31.70 -15.45
C THR A 15 2.88 31.32 -15.56
N ARG A 16 2.08 31.88 -14.64
CA ARG A 16 0.74 31.49 -14.19
C ARG A 16 -0.45 31.96 -15.05
N LYS A 17 -0.40 31.98 -16.39
CA LYS A 17 -1.39 32.79 -17.15
C LYS A 17 -2.32 32.14 -18.18
N THR A 18 -2.33 30.83 -18.42
CA THR A 18 -3.42 30.22 -19.21
C THR A 18 -3.57 28.72 -18.96
N LEU A 19 -4.20 28.33 -17.86
CA LEU A 19 -4.90 27.05 -17.82
C LEU A 19 -6.33 27.33 -17.38
N LEU A 20 -7.18 27.46 -18.39
CA LEU A 20 -8.63 27.31 -18.25
C LEU A 20 -8.93 26.04 -17.45
N ALA A 21 -9.98 26.14 -16.64
CA ALA A 21 -10.58 25.07 -15.87
C ALA A 21 -10.58 23.72 -16.62
N LEU A 22 -9.73 22.81 -16.16
CA LEU A 22 -9.87 21.37 -16.39
C LEU A 22 -10.10 20.74 -15.02
N PRO A 23 -11.10 19.84 -14.87
CA PRO A 23 -11.27 19.10 -13.62
C PRO A 23 -9.93 18.45 -13.27
N GLY A 24 -9.52 18.58 -12.00
CA GLY A 24 -8.20 18.15 -11.54
C GLY A 24 -7.89 16.73 -12.00
N PRO A 25 -6.62 16.40 -12.27
CA PRO A 25 -6.27 15.05 -12.69
C PRO A 25 -6.85 14.10 -11.65
N ALA A 26 -7.82 13.29 -12.06
CA ALA A 26 -8.13 12.06 -11.36
C ALA A 26 -6.77 11.39 -11.20
N SER A 27 -6.35 11.20 -9.94
CA SER A 27 -5.12 10.49 -9.60
C SER A 27 -5.02 9.30 -10.55
N PRO A 28 -3.91 9.16 -11.33
CA PRO A 28 -3.80 8.06 -12.25
C PRO A 28 -3.98 6.78 -11.43
N THR A 29 -5.12 6.10 -11.62
CA THR A 29 -5.39 4.81 -11.04
C THR A 29 -4.29 3.90 -11.57
N ALA A 30 -3.25 3.72 -10.76
CA ALA A 30 -2.22 2.74 -11.01
C ALA A 30 -2.95 1.41 -11.31
N PRO A 31 -2.52 0.66 -12.34
CA PRO A 31 -3.12 -0.64 -12.62
C PRO A 31 -3.11 -1.45 -11.32
N PRO A 32 -4.19 -2.20 -11.00
CA PRO A 32 -4.24 -2.97 -9.77
C PRO A 32 -3.01 -3.86 -9.71
N VAL A 33 -2.15 -3.60 -8.73
CA VAL A 33 -0.90 -4.35 -8.56
C VAL A 33 -1.31 -5.78 -8.24
N LYS A 34 -1.14 -6.67 -9.21
CA LYS A 34 -1.50 -8.09 -9.06
C LYS A 34 -0.65 -8.69 -7.95
N LEU A 35 -1.31 -9.17 -6.88
CA LEU A 35 -0.66 -10.02 -5.90
C LEU A 35 -0.25 -11.35 -6.55
N PRO A 36 0.78 -12.04 -6.03
CA PRO A 36 1.06 -13.40 -6.46
C PRO A 36 -0.18 -14.28 -6.30
N ASP A 37 -0.47 -15.14 -7.28
CA ASP A 37 -1.62 -16.06 -7.31
C ASP A 37 -1.53 -17.21 -6.27
N GLN A 38 -0.87 -16.99 -5.13
CA GLN A 38 -0.78 -17.98 -4.05
C GLN A 38 -2.07 -17.95 -3.20
N PRO A 39 -2.66 -19.11 -2.83
CA PRO A 39 -3.94 -19.20 -2.12
C PRO A 39 -4.02 -18.36 -0.83
N ALA A 40 -2.91 -18.27 -0.09
CA ALA A 40 -2.85 -17.51 1.16
C ALA A 40 -3.12 -16.01 0.94
N TYR A 41 -2.66 -15.41 -0.16
CA TYR A 41 -2.93 -14.00 -0.44
C TYR A 41 -4.40 -13.77 -0.80
N GLN A 42 -5.02 -14.70 -1.53
CA GLN A 42 -6.44 -14.61 -1.87
C GLN A 42 -7.32 -14.69 -0.63
N GLN A 43 -7.02 -15.61 0.30
CA GLN A 43 -7.72 -15.72 1.57
C GLN A 43 -7.59 -14.44 2.41
N ILE A 44 -6.37 -13.88 2.51
CA ILE A 44 -6.15 -12.61 3.22
C ILE A 44 -7.00 -11.49 2.58
N MET A 45 -7.03 -11.38 1.25
CA MET A 45 -7.86 -10.36 0.58
C MET A 45 -9.35 -10.58 0.82
N ALA A 46 -9.82 -11.83 0.86
CA ALA A 46 -11.20 -12.15 1.19
C ALA A 46 -11.57 -11.72 2.62
N VAL A 47 -10.68 -11.94 3.60
CA VAL A 47 -10.86 -11.46 4.98
C VAL A 47 -11.02 -9.94 5.02
N PHE A 48 -10.14 -9.19 4.35
CA PHE A 48 -10.27 -7.73 4.30
C PHE A 48 -11.47 -7.26 3.46
N ALA A 49 -11.90 -8.01 2.45
CA ALA A 49 -13.10 -7.71 1.69
C ALA A 49 -14.34 -7.75 2.58
N ALA A 50 -14.43 -8.72 3.49
CA ALA A 50 -15.54 -8.90 4.43
C ALA A 50 -15.44 -8.05 5.72
N ALA A 51 -14.28 -7.46 6.00
CA ALA A 51 -14.08 -6.66 7.20
C ALA A 51 -14.57 -5.21 7.03
N ASP A 52 -15.34 -4.73 8.01
CA ASP A 52 -15.81 -3.34 8.12
C ASP A 52 -14.85 -2.45 8.94
N ALA A 53 -13.80 -3.04 9.53
CA ALA A 53 -12.84 -2.35 10.38
C ALA A 53 -11.40 -2.80 10.11
N PRO A 54 -10.38 -1.98 10.47
CA PRO A 54 -8.99 -2.38 10.42
C PRO A 54 -8.72 -3.63 11.27
N LEU A 55 -7.90 -4.54 10.75
CA LEU A 55 -7.57 -5.81 11.40
C LEU A 55 -6.10 -5.89 11.79
N ARG A 56 -5.84 -6.46 12.97
CA ARG A 56 -4.49 -6.91 13.34
C ARG A 56 -4.24 -8.33 12.82
N ALA A 57 -2.97 -8.70 12.69
CA ALA A 57 -2.58 -10.03 12.22
C ALA A 57 -3.23 -11.19 12.98
N ARG A 58 -3.45 -11.03 14.30
CA ARG A 58 -4.19 -12.02 15.10
C ARG A 58 -5.62 -12.24 14.60
N ALA A 59 -6.37 -11.17 14.35
CA ALA A 59 -7.75 -11.27 13.86
C ALA A 59 -7.80 -11.88 12.46
N VAL A 60 -6.78 -11.63 11.63
CA VAL A 60 -6.64 -12.29 10.32
C VAL A 60 -6.37 -13.79 10.49
N CYS A 61 -5.56 -14.21 11.47
CA CYS A 61 -5.41 -15.64 11.79
C CYS A 61 -6.75 -16.28 12.18
N GLU A 62 -7.52 -15.62 13.06
CA GLU A 62 -8.84 -16.09 13.50
C GLU A 62 -9.80 -16.23 12.30
N ALA A 63 -9.85 -15.23 11.42
CA ALA A 63 -10.71 -15.24 10.23
C ALA A 63 -10.27 -16.23 9.13
N MET A 64 -9.02 -16.72 9.18
CA MET A 64 -8.49 -17.73 8.27
C MET A 64 -8.49 -19.14 8.89
N ASP A 65 -9.12 -19.32 10.06
CA ASP A 65 -9.13 -20.58 10.82
C ASP A 65 -7.72 -21.13 11.13
N LEU A 66 -6.76 -20.23 11.37
CA LEU A 66 -5.41 -20.57 11.78
C LEU A 66 -5.31 -20.62 13.30
N GLU A 67 -4.51 -21.55 13.82
CA GLU A 67 -4.15 -21.55 15.24
C GLU A 67 -3.50 -20.21 15.64
N ILE A 68 -3.93 -19.65 16.77
CA ILE A 68 -3.40 -18.39 17.32
C ILE A 68 -2.10 -18.63 18.09
N ALA A 69 -1.12 -19.21 17.39
CA ALA A 69 0.24 -19.37 17.85
C ALA A 69 1.09 -18.13 17.48
N PRO A 70 2.10 -17.75 18.30
CA PRO A 70 2.96 -16.61 18.00
C PRO A 70 3.62 -16.66 16.62
N SER A 71 4.02 -17.86 16.17
CA SER A 71 4.59 -18.10 14.84
C SER A 71 3.61 -17.75 13.72
N ASN A 72 2.35 -18.18 13.83
CA ASN A 72 1.32 -17.93 12.83
C ASN A 72 0.98 -16.44 12.75
N VAL A 73 0.81 -15.78 13.90
CA VAL A 73 0.56 -14.33 13.95
C VAL A 73 1.70 -13.55 13.29
N ASN A 74 2.96 -13.92 13.56
CA ASN A 74 4.13 -13.30 12.95
C ASN A 74 4.20 -13.55 11.43
N ASN A 75 3.93 -14.79 10.99
CA ASN A 75 3.91 -15.16 9.58
C ASN A 75 2.84 -14.39 8.81
N VAL A 76 1.62 -14.27 9.37
CA VAL A 76 0.55 -13.47 8.79
C VAL A 76 0.95 -12.00 8.75
N ARG A 77 1.49 -11.44 9.84
CA ARG A 77 1.98 -10.05 9.85
C ARG A 77 3.00 -9.79 8.74
N LEU A 78 3.96 -10.69 8.54
CA LEU A 78 4.95 -10.57 7.46
C LEU A 78 4.29 -10.64 6.07
N LYS A 79 3.29 -11.53 5.89
CA LYS A 79 2.52 -11.62 4.64
C LYS A 79 1.72 -10.35 4.37
N LEU A 80 1.18 -9.68 5.39
CA LEU A 80 0.43 -8.42 5.29
C LEU A 80 1.31 -7.23 4.89
N LYS A 81 2.61 -7.25 5.22
CA LYS A 81 3.53 -6.19 4.79
C LYS A 81 3.66 -6.10 3.27
N ARG A 82 3.61 -7.23 2.55
CA ARG A 82 3.73 -7.26 1.07
C ARG A 82 2.60 -6.50 0.34
N PRO A 83 1.31 -6.75 0.59
CA PRO A 83 0.23 -5.94 0.01
C PRO A 83 0.25 -4.49 0.54
N ALA A 84 0.69 -4.26 1.78
CA ALA A 84 0.81 -2.90 2.32
C ALA A 84 1.89 -2.07 1.59
N GLU A 85 3.07 -2.64 1.36
CA GLU A 85 4.15 -2.03 0.56
C GLU A 85 3.74 -1.72 -0.88
N ARG A 86 2.72 -2.42 -1.38
CA ARG A 86 2.16 -2.24 -2.74
C ARG A 86 0.95 -1.29 -2.77
N GLY A 87 0.55 -0.73 -1.64
CA GLY A 87 -0.62 0.15 -1.53
C GLY A 87 -1.97 -0.54 -1.66
N ILE A 88 -2.01 -1.88 -1.61
CA ILE A 88 -3.24 -2.68 -1.69
C ILE A 88 -3.95 -2.70 -0.33
N LEU A 89 -3.16 -2.71 0.74
CA LEU A 89 -3.60 -2.43 2.11
C LEU A 89 -2.88 -1.18 2.60
N ILE A 90 -3.45 -0.55 3.62
CA ILE A 90 -2.83 0.54 4.38
C ILE A 90 -2.51 0.00 5.78
N GLU A 91 -1.35 0.36 6.32
CA GLU A 91 -0.98 0.11 7.71
C GLU A 91 -1.08 1.44 8.50
N PRO A 92 -2.29 1.87 8.93
CA PRO A 92 -2.47 3.15 9.63
C PRO A 92 -1.74 3.22 10.97
N GLU A 93 -1.58 2.07 11.63
CA GLU A 93 -0.79 1.91 12.85
C GLU A 93 0.05 0.66 12.73
N GLN A 94 1.15 0.59 13.50
CA GLN A 94 2.02 -0.58 13.47
C GLN A 94 1.24 -1.88 13.73
N GLY A 95 1.21 -2.78 12.74
CA GLY A 95 0.53 -4.07 12.81
C GLY A 95 -1.00 -4.01 12.68
N LEU A 96 -1.58 -2.86 12.37
CA LEU A 96 -2.99 -2.69 12.05
C LEU A 96 -3.12 -2.44 10.56
N PHE A 97 -3.94 -3.22 9.86
CA PHE A 97 -4.08 -3.15 8.41
C PHE A 97 -5.53 -2.90 8.01
N THR A 98 -5.75 -2.19 6.90
CA THR A 98 -7.09 -1.94 6.36
C THR A 98 -7.04 -1.75 4.85
N LYS A 99 -8.21 -1.84 4.18
CA LYS A 99 -8.34 -1.46 2.76
C LYS A 99 -8.23 0.07 2.61
N PRO A 100 -7.65 0.58 1.52
CA PRO A 100 -7.80 1.98 1.15
C PRO A 100 -9.27 2.36 1.06
N GLN A 101 -9.63 3.53 1.60
CA GLN A 101 -10.97 4.10 1.41
C GLN A 101 -11.11 4.48 -0.07
N SER A 102 -12.15 3.97 -0.73
CA SER A 102 -12.48 4.26 -2.13
C SER A 102 -13.47 5.41 -2.22
#